data_AF-A0A6F9DD63-F1
#
_entry.id   AF-A0A6F9DD63-F1
#
_cell.length_a   1.000
_cell.length_b   1.000
_cell.length_c   1.000
_cell.angle_alpha   90.00
_cell.angle_beta   90.00
_cell.angle_gamma   90.00
#
_symmetry.space_group_name_H-M   'P 1'
#
loop_
_entity.id
_entity.type
_entity.pdbx_description
1 polymer ?
#
loop_
_entity_poly.entity_id
_entity_poly.type
_entity_poly.pdbx_seq_one_letter_code
_entity_poly.pdbx_strand_id
1 'polypeptide(L)'
;MFRAPLMLWKLSPYFLIICYVNCKSNFVQMKIVDEVSNYGWNAMSGPDSSTSNLKAKVEPGAFCGPKHLKVLQGKCFTLLQEDYKYKFCPFFNVTQHERSMRWNPYSGILGIWKDWHVVNDSLSSMNFENGDDCGDDSRQVKVFLKCGMANNVTNVEEPRRCRYQLTFDTPLVCHSDSMLIYPIINSTLQFQWNQIAQDLHDNYITQKGYKKLTHMLFAKAGLVTGKLLNADKEKRPETFQTLDTCNAEYAKLYETLNSKSVQ
;
A
#
# COMPACT_ATOMS: atom_id res chain seq x y z
N MET A 1 78.71 15.15 -71.74
CA MET A 1 78.20 13.90 -72.35
C MET A 1 77.42 13.13 -71.28
N PHE A 2 76.15 12.81 -71.57
CA PHE A 2 75.24 11.84 -70.91
C PHE A 2 74.85 12.09 -69.43
N ARG A 3 73.60 12.54 -69.16
CA ARG A 3 72.31 11.81 -68.99
C ARG A 3 72.19 11.07 -67.64
N ALA A 4 71.19 11.49 -66.84
CA ALA A 4 70.68 10.81 -65.65
C ALA A 4 70.01 9.46 -65.98
N PRO A 5 69.65 8.62 -64.98
CA PRO A 5 68.27 8.72 -64.47
C PRO A 5 68.05 8.42 -62.97
N LEU A 6 66.91 8.95 -62.49
CA LEU A 6 66.27 8.67 -61.21
C LEU A 6 65.78 7.22 -61.09
N MET A 7 65.92 6.61 -59.91
CA MET A 7 65.19 5.40 -59.52
C MET A 7 63.95 5.75 -58.69
N LEU A 8 62.79 5.44 -59.26
CA LEU A 8 61.47 5.43 -58.64
C LEU A 8 61.31 4.19 -57.74
N TRP A 9 60.88 4.39 -56.49
CA TRP A 9 60.41 3.30 -55.62
C TRP A 9 59.02 2.85 -56.08
N LYS A 10 58.89 1.59 -56.50
CA LYS A 10 57.60 0.93 -56.78
C LYS A 10 57.01 0.39 -55.48
N LEU A 11 55.82 0.87 -55.11
CA LEU A 11 54.95 0.21 -54.12
C LEU A 11 54.30 -1.01 -54.78
N SER A 12 54.43 -2.17 -54.15
CA SER A 12 53.80 -3.43 -54.56
C SER A 12 52.39 -3.54 -53.96
N PRO A 13 51.32 -3.65 -54.77
CA PRO A 13 50.00 -4.04 -54.31
C PRO A 13 49.87 -5.57 -54.31
N TYR A 14 48.82 -6.10 -53.70
CA TYR A 14 48.44 -7.52 -53.61
C TYR A 14 48.99 -8.31 -52.41
N PHE A 15 48.45 -8.00 -51.24
CA PHE A 15 48.08 -9.04 -50.26
C PHE A 15 46.64 -8.76 -49.79
N LEU A 16 45.69 -9.07 -50.67
CA LEU A 16 44.26 -9.17 -50.36
C LEU A 16 43.92 -10.67 -50.36
N ILE A 17 44.10 -11.33 -49.21
CA ILE A 17 43.42 -12.60 -48.93
C ILE A 17 42.61 -12.40 -47.67
N ILE A 18 41.31 -12.37 -47.92
CA ILE A 18 40.22 -12.18 -46.99
C ILE A 18 40.02 -13.49 -46.22
N CYS A 19 40.33 -13.51 -44.93
CA CYS A 19 39.75 -14.48 -44.01
C CYS A 19 38.60 -13.79 -43.26
N TYR A 20 37.39 -13.81 -43.86
CA TYR A 20 36.16 -13.59 -43.11
C TYR A 20 35.96 -14.77 -42.16
N VAL A 21 36.56 -14.71 -40.98
CA VAL A 21 36.13 -15.52 -39.85
C VAL A 21 34.84 -14.88 -39.35
N ASN A 22 33.71 -15.52 -39.68
CA ASN A 22 32.39 -15.22 -39.13
C ASN A 22 32.39 -15.62 -37.64
N CYS A 23 33.01 -14.81 -36.79
CA CYS A 23 32.79 -14.90 -35.35
C CYS A 23 31.47 -14.19 -35.07
N LYS A 24 30.36 -14.95 -35.08
CA LYS A 24 29.12 -14.50 -34.46
C LYS A 24 29.38 -14.46 -32.95
N SER A 25 29.88 -13.32 -32.45
CA SER A 25 29.81 -13.05 -31.03
C SER A 25 28.34 -12.91 -30.67
N ASN A 26 27.80 -13.91 -29.98
CA ASN A 26 26.59 -13.72 -29.23
C ASN A 26 26.92 -12.66 -28.16
N PHE A 27 26.53 -11.41 -28.41
CA PHE A 27 26.56 -10.38 -27.39
C PHE A 27 25.54 -10.77 -26.32
N VAL A 28 26.00 -11.51 -25.31
CA VAL A 28 25.26 -11.66 -24.06
C VAL A 28 25.25 -10.29 -23.41
N GLN A 29 24.08 -9.64 -23.37
CA GLN A 29 23.90 -8.39 -22.65
C GLN A 29 24.10 -8.69 -21.17
N MET A 30 25.32 -8.49 -20.67
CA MET A 30 25.60 -8.55 -19.25
C MET A 30 24.91 -7.36 -18.60
N LYS A 31 23.81 -7.63 -17.89
CA LYS A 31 23.28 -6.67 -16.93
C LYS A 31 24.29 -6.61 -15.79
N ILE A 32 24.97 -5.48 -15.66
CA ILE A 32 25.81 -5.21 -14.49
C ILE A 32 24.90 -5.35 -13.27
N VAL A 33 25.25 -6.27 -12.38
CA VAL A 33 24.61 -6.38 -11.08
C VAL A 33 25.07 -5.14 -10.32
N ASP A 34 24.14 -4.23 -10.05
CA ASP A 34 24.42 -3.07 -9.22
C ASP A 34 24.84 -3.57 -7.83
N GLU A 35 26.13 -3.31 -7.55
CA GLU A 35 26.90 -3.50 -6.33
C GLU A 35 26.74 -4.82 -5.54
N VAL A 36 27.87 -5.50 -5.37
CA VAL A 36 28.08 -6.44 -4.26
C VAL A 36 27.83 -5.65 -2.97
N SER A 37 26.82 -6.07 -2.18
CA SER A 37 26.47 -5.53 -0.85
C SER A 37 27.54 -4.60 -0.26
N ASN A 38 27.42 -3.29 -0.52
CA ASN A 38 28.46 -2.31 -0.19
C ASN A 38 28.41 -1.91 1.31
N TYR A 39 28.41 -2.91 2.19
CA TYR A 39 28.35 -2.75 3.64
C TYR A 39 29.61 -3.28 4.32
N GLY A 40 30.77 -2.95 3.74
CA GLY A 40 32.07 -2.99 4.44
C GLY A 40 32.26 -1.74 5.30
N TRP A 41 33.22 -1.79 6.22
CA TRP A 41 33.55 -0.82 7.31
C TRP A 41 33.69 0.68 6.94
N ASN A 42 33.47 1.09 5.68
CA ASN A 42 33.63 2.47 5.20
C ASN A 42 32.32 3.17 4.78
N ALA A 43 31.14 2.59 5.03
CA ALA A 43 29.86 3.15 4.56
C ALA A 43 29.26 4.27 5.46
N MET A 44 30.07 5.15 6.05
CA MET A 44 29.57 6.20 6.98
C MET A 44 29.13 7.50 6.31
N SER A 45 29.25 7.67 4.99
CA SER A 45 28.87 8.92 4.31
C SER A 45 28.67 8.72 2.80
N GLY A 46 27.61 8.03 2.39
CA GLY A 46 27.25 7.90 0.97
C GLY A 46 25.73 7.82 0.80
N PRO A 47 25.16 8.35 -0.31
CA PRO A 47 23.74 8.23 -0.58
C PRO A 47 23.41 6.74 -0.83
N ASP A 48 22.43 6.20 -0.09
CA ASP A 48 21.89 4.84 -0.20
C ASP A 48 21.42 4.55 -1.66
N SER A 49 22.32 4.11 -2.53
CA SER A 49 22.02 3.73 -3.93
C SER A 49 21.52 2.28 -4.07
N SER A 50 21.42 1.53 -2.97
CA SER A 50 20.96 0.14 -2.96
C SER A 50 19.43 0.00 -2.86
N THR A 51 18.68 0.90 -3.50
CA THR A 51 17.29 0.60 -3.84
C THR A 51 17.30 0.01 -5.25
N SER A 52 17.55 -1.29 -5.35
CA SER A 52 17.16 -2.09 -6.52
C SER A 52 15.80 -1.56 -7.00
N ASN A 53 15.63 -1.23 -8.29
CA ASN A 53 14.41 -0.58 -8.81
C ASN A 53 13.13 -1.41 -8.54
N LEU A 54 12.60 -1.34 -7.31
CA LEU A 54 11.39 -2.02 -6.88
C LEU A 54 10.23 -1.32 -7.56
N LYS A 55 9.49 -2.05 -8.39
CA LYS A 55 8.31 -1.53 -9.09
C LYS A 55 7.07 -1.97 -8.32
N ALA A 56 6.32 -1.00 -7.82
CA ALA A 56 5.03 -1.25 -7.20
C ALA A 56 4.04 -1.82 -8.24
N LYS A 57 3.23 -2.79 -7.83
CA LYS A 57 2.17 -3.38 -8.68
C LYS A 57 1.02 -2.40 -8.94
N VAL A 58 0.78 -1.51 -8.00
CA VAL A 58 -0.28 -0.50 -8.03
C VAL A 58 0.25 0.81 -7.50
N GLU A 59 -0.37 1.91 -7.91
CA GLU A 59 -0.10 3.21 -7.32
C GLU A 59 -0.60 3.25 -5.87
N PRO A 60 0.10 3.94 -4.96
CA PRO A 60 -0.38 4.19 -3.60
C PRO A 60 -1.71 4.93 -3.60
N GLY A 61 -2.54 4.62 -2.61
CA GLY A 61 -3.77 5.39 -2.37
C GLY A 61 -3.49 6.88 -2.14
N ALA A 62 -4.47 7.73 -2.42
CA ALA A 62 -4.35 9.14 -2.07
C ALA A 62 -4.18 9.32 -0.55
N PHE A 63 -3.54 10.42 -0.15
CA PHE A 63 -3.50 10.78 1.27
C PHE A 63 -4.93 10.99 1.78
N CYS A 64 -5.28 10.26 2.84
CA CYS A 64 -6.52 10.41 3.58
C CYS A 64 -6.23 10.19 5.06
N GLY A 65 -6.89 10.93 5.95
CA GLY A 65 -6.71 10.83 7.40
C GLY A 65 -6.41 12.16 8.09
N PRO A 66 -5.92 12.13 9.34
CA PRO A 66 -5.68 13.31 10.14
C PRO A 66 -4.66 14.24 9.48
N LYS A 67 -4.99 15.53 9.37
CA LYS A 67 -4.15 16.54 8.70
C LYS A 67 -2.74 16.64 9.28
N HIS A 68 -2.59 16.45 10.60
CA HIS A 68 -1.29 16.52 11.26
C HIS A 68 -0.34 15.40 10.83
N LEU A 69 -0.84 14.25 10.37
CA LEU A 69 0.01 13.16 9.84
C LEU A 69 0.53 13.43 8.43
N LYS A 70 -0.04 14.41 7.71
CA LYS A 70 0.41 14.77 6.36
C LYS A 70 1.90 15.15 6.30
N VAL A 71 2.45 15.65 7.41
CA VAL A 71 3.87 16.00 7.54
C VAL A 71 4.83 14.80 7.41
N LEU A 72 4.31 13.57 7.52
CA LEU A 72 5.06 12.33 7.34
C LEU A 72 5.11 11.89 5.87
N GLN A 73 4.22 12.41 5.02
CA GLN A 73 4.19 12.06 3.60
C GLN A 73 5.49 12.49 2.92
N GLY A 74 6.09 11.58 2.15
CA GLY A 74 7.38 11.81 1.48
C GLY A 74 8.61 11.61 2.37
N LYS A 75 8.44 11.34 3.67
CA LYS A 75 9.53 10.93 4.56
C LYS A 75 9.57 9.41 4.64
N CYS A 76 10.76 8.84 4.85
CA CYS A 76 10.95 7.41 5.01
C CYS A 76 11.80 7.13 6.24
N PHE A 77 11.44 6.09 6.97
CA PHE A 77 12.07 5.67 8.22
C PHE A 77 12.57 4.25 8.06
N THR A 78 13.75 3.97 8.59
CA THR A 78 14.41 2.67 8.43
C THR A 78 14.63 2.02 9.79
N LEU A 79 14.37 0.71 9.86
CA LEU A 79 14.73 -0.13 10.98
C LEU A 79 15.61 -1.27 10.50
N LEU A 80 16.70 -1.50 11.22
CA LEU A 80 17.50 -2.71 11.09
C LEU A 80 17.04 -3.67 12.18
N GLN A 81 16.52 -4.83 11.79
CA GLN A 81 16.09 -5.86 12.72
C GLN A 81 16.47 -7.21 12.14
N GLU A 82 17.20 -8.00 12.92
CA GLU A 82 17.80 -9.27 12.47
C GLU A 82 18.64 -9.05 11.20
N ASP A 83 18.44 -9.87 10.17
CA ASP A 83 19.13 -9.80 8.88
C ASP A 83 18.43 -8.89 7.85
N TYR A 84 17.45 -8.09 8.28
CA TYR A 84 16.62 -7.30 7.37
C TYR A 84 16.67 -5.79 7.68
N LYS A 85 16.74 -5.00 6.60
CA LYS A 85 16.52 -3.54 6.59
C LYS A 85 15.09 -3.28 6.12
N TYR A 86 14.24 -2.86 7.04
CA TYR A 86 12.87 -2.42 6.74
C TYR A 86 12.86 -0.92 6.48
N LYS A 87 12.16 -0.50 5.43
CA LYS A 87 11.94 0.92 5.10
C LYS A 87 10.45 1.19 5.02
N PHE A 88 9.98 2.09 5.87
CA PHE A 88 8.59 2.51 5.94
C PHE A 88 8.47 3.96 5.46
N CYS A 89 7.68 4.19 4.41
CA CYS A 89 7.33 5.51 3.91
C CYS A 89 5.82 5.71 4.11
N PRO A 90 5.38 6.49 5.13
CA PRO A 90 3.96 6.74 5.39
C PRO A 90 3.21 7.23 4.16
N PHE A 91 2.02 6.67 3.92
CA PHE A 91 1.16 6.96 2.76
C PHE A 91 1.77 6.61 1.39
N PHE A 92 2.84 5.79 1.36
CA PHE A 92 3.48 5.34 0.12
C PHE A 92 3.63 3.81 0.09
N ASN A 93 4.68 3.26 0.71
CA ASN A 93 4.90 1.81 0.76
C ASN A 93 5.79 1.40 1.96
N VAL A 94 5.85 0.09 2.18
CA VAL A 94 6.78 -0.58 3.10
C VAL A 94 7.62 -1.55 2.29
N THR A 95 8.94 -1.48 2.43
CA THR A 95 9.88 -2.37 1.73
C THR A 95 10.79 -3.11 2.72
N GLN A 96 11.26 -4.28 2.30
CA GLN A 96 12.21 -5.12 3.02
C GLN A 96 13.43 -5.37 2.13
N HIS A 97 14.61 -5.31 2.72
CA HIS A 97 15.85 -5.67 2.07
C HIS A 97 16.68 -6.58 2.99
N GLU A 98 16.96 -7.79 2.53
CA GLU A 98 17.84 -8.75 3.20
C GLU A 98 19.29 -8.24 3.13
N ARG A 99 20.00 -8.25 4.27
CA ARG A 99 21.38 -7.78 4.39
C ARG A 99 22.41 -8.91 4.32
N SER A 100 21.99 -10.12 3.99
CA SER A 100 22.91 -11.26 3.90
C SER A 100 23.94 -11.05 2.81
N MET A 101 25.15 -11.60 2.99
CA MET A 101 26.24 -11.59 1.99
C MET A 101 25.96 -12.54 0.80
N ARG A 102 24.71 -12.94 0.59
CA ARG A 102 24.33 -13.77 -0.55
C ARG A 102 24.48 -12.96 -1.82
N TRP A 103 24.84 -13.63 -2.92
CA TRP A 103 24.98 -12.98 -4.23
C TRP A 103 23.64 -12.44 -4.79
N ASN A 104 22.50 -12.87 -4.22
CA ASN A 104 21.16 -12.42 -4.57
C ASN A 104 20.28 -12.28 -3.30
N PRO A 105 20.48 -11.22 -2.50
CA PRO A 105 19.66 -10.97 -1.32
C PRO A 105 18.23 -10.59 -1.72
N TYR A 106 17.24 -11.01 -0.95
CA TYR A 106 15.86 -10.62 -1.21
C TYR A 106 15.66 -9.11 -1.01
N SER A 107 15.04 -8.44 -1.97
CA SER A 107 14.63 -7.04 -1.89
C SER A 107 13.24 -6.92 -2.47
N GLY A 108 12.29 -6.38 -1.70
CA GLY A 108 10.90 -6.46 -2.08
C GLY A 108 9.95 -5.49 -1.37
N ILE A 109 8.75 -5.34 -1.92
CA ILE A 109 7.69 -4.51 -1.36
C ILE A 109 6.81 -5.40 -0.47
N LEU A 110 6.71 -5.06 0.81
CA LEU A 110 5.82 -5.77 1.74
C LEU A 110 4.37 -5.31 1.62
N GLY A 111 4.15 -4.05 1.24
CA GLY A 111 2.82 -3.51 0.99
C GLY A 111 2.85 -2.06 0.53
N ILE A 112 1.76 -1.64 -0.09
CA ILE A 112 1.53 -0.32 -0.67
C ILE A 112 0.34 0.30 0.07
N TRP A 113 0.43 1.60 0.39
CA TRP A 113 -0.59 2.31 1.14
C TRP A 113 -1.97 2.18 0.48
N LYS A 114 -2.97 1.78 1.28
CA LYS A 114 -4.33 1.56 0.81
C LYS A 114 -5.35 2.39 1.57
N ASP A 115 -5.53 2.11 2.85
CA ASP A 115 -6.55 2.74 3.69
C ASP A 115 -6.26 2.60 5.19
N TRP A 116 -7.16 3.10 6.03
CA TRP A 116 -7.11 2.91 7.47
C TRP A 116 -7.90 1.68 7.91
N HIS A 117 -7.46 1.08 9.00
CA HIS A 117 -8.23 0.15 9.81
C HIS A 117 -8.88 0.90 10.96
N VAL A 118 -10.20 0.79 11.09
CA VAL A 118 -11.00 1.50 12.08
C VAL A 118 -11.45 0.54 13.17
N VAL A 119 -11.27 0.93 14.43
CA VAL A 119 -11.76 0.21 15.60
C VAL A 119 -12.39 1.22 16.55
N ASN A 120 -13.63 0.95 17.00
CA ASN A 120 -14.36 1.82 17.93
C ASN A 120 -14.35 3.29 17.47
N ASP A 121 -14.73 3.54 16.21
CA ASP A 121 -14.86 4.87 15.63
C ASP A 121 -13.56 5.72 15.61
N SER A 122 -12.42 5.05 15.82
CA SER A 122 -11.09 5.64 15.82
C SER A 122 -10.18 4.92 14.82
N LEU A 123 -9.23 5.65 14.25
CA LEU A 123 -8.22 5.13 13.34
C LEU A 123 -7.18 4.33 14.13
N SER A 124 -7.19 3.00 13.97
CA SER A 124 -6.36 2.08 14.76
C SER A 124 -5.02 1.76 14.11
N SER A 125 -5.00 1.50 12.80
CA SER A 125 -3.77 1.18 12.06
C SER A 125 -3.87 1.58 10.60
N MET A 126 -2.73 1.74 9.94
CA MET A 126 -2.64 1.93 8.50
C MET A 126 -2.54 0.56 7.82
N ASN A 127 -3.34 0.33 6.78
CA ASN A 127 -3.27 -0.89 5.98
C ASN A 127 -2.44 -0.68 4.72
N PHE A 128 -1.47 -1.56 4.52
CA PHE A 128 -0.66 -1.66 3.31
C PHE A 128 -0.89 -3.02 2.66
N GLU A 129 -1.30 -3.02 1.40
CA GLU A 129 -1.66 -4.24 0.65
C GLU A 129 -0.93 -4.28 -0.70
N ASN A 130 -1.14 -5.33 -1.49
CA ASN A 130 -0.59 -5.46 -2.85
C ASN A 130 0.95 -5.43 -2.89
N GLY A 131 1.61 -5.99 -1.87
CA GLY A 131 3.04 -6.23 -1.91
C GLY A 131 3.42 -7.32 -2.92
N ASP A 132 4.69 -7.73 -2.87
CA ASP A 132 5.23 -8.80 -3.69
C ASP A 132 4.47 -10.12 -3.46
N ASP A 133 4.45 -10.97 -4.49
CA ASP A 133 3.76 -12.26 -4.43
C ASP A 133 4.40 -13.18 -3.39
N CYS A 134 3.53 -13.91 -2.70
CA CYS A 134 3.86 -14.87 -1.67
C CYS A 134 2.94 -16.08 -1.78
N GLY A 135 3.30 -17.00 -2.69
CA GLY A 135 2.42 -18.11 -3.04
C GLY A 135 1.19 -17.57 -3.75
N ASP A 136 0.00 -17.90 -3.23
CA ASP A 136 -1.29 -17.50 -3.78
C ASP A 136 -1.76 -16.10 -3.32
N ASP A 137 -1.06 -15.52 -2.33
CA ASP A 137 -1.40 -14.23 -1.74
C ASP A 137 -0.33 -13.16 -2.06
N SER A 138 -0.68 -11.89 -1.89
CA SER A 138 0.29 -10.80 -1.80
C SER A 138 0.69 -10.55 -0.35
N ARG A 139 1.94 -10.10 -0.14
CA ARG A 139 2.37 -9.57 1.15
C ARG A 139 1.51 -8.37 1.56
N GLN A 140 1.23 -8.27 2.86
CA GLN A 140 0.45 -7.19 3.46
C GLN A 140 1.07 -6.79 4.80
N VAL A 141 0.97 -5.50 5.14
CA VAL A 141 1.50 -4.94 6.38
C VAL A 141 0.41 -4.13 7.07
N LYS A 142 0.25 -4.33 8.38
CA LYS A 142 -0.49 -3.41 9.24
C LYS A 142 0.49 -2.56 10.03
N VAL A 143 0.40 -1.24 9.90
CA VAL A 143 1.27 -0.31 10.64
C VAL A 143 0.47 0.31 11.78
N PHE A 144 0.89 0.05 13.01
CA PHE A 144 0.34 0.65 14.22
C PHE A 144 1.12 1.90 14.59
N LEU A 145 0.41 3.00 14.80
CA LEU A 145 0.99 4.26 15.25
C LEU A 145 0.95 4.32 16.77
N LYS A 146 2.09 4.55 17.41
CA LYS A 146 2.23 4.64 18.86
C LYS A 146 2.80 6.00 19.25
N CYS A 147 2.36 6.53 20.39
CA CYS A 147 2.96 7.73 20.96
C CYS A 147 4.43 7.45 21.31
N GLY A 148 5.33 8.29 20.79
CA GLY A 148 6.75 8.24 21.09
C GLY A 148 7.42 9.61 20.92
N MET A 149 8.66 9.73 21.39
CA MET A 149 9.37 11.03 21.40
C MET A 149 9.92 11.42 20.02
N ALA A 150 10.14 10.45 19.14
CA ALA A 150 10.70 10.65 17.81
C ALA A 150 9.89 9.86 16.77
N ASN A 151 10.06 10.21 15.50
CA ASN A 151 9.48 9.47 14.38
C ASN A 151 10.43 8.33 13.99
N ASN A 152 10.13 7.09 14.38
CA ASN A 152 10.92 5.92 14.01
C ASN A 152 10.09 4.64 13.98
N VAL A 153 10.56 3.67 13.20
CA VAL A 153 10.02 2.30 13.24
C VAL A 153 10.69 1.58 14.39
N THR A 154 9.92 1.04 15.33
CA THR A 154 10.45 0.43 16.56
C THR A 154 10.46 -1.08 16.52
N ASN A 155 9.53 -1.70 15.79
CA ASN A 155 9.43 -3.15 15.70
C ASN A 155 8.76 -3.57 14.38
N VAL A 156 9.18 -4.71 13.84
CA VAL A 156 8.53 -5.40 12.71
C VAL A 156 8.41 -6.88 13.03
N GLU A 157 7.21 -7.43 12.89
CA GLU A 157 6.94 -8.85 13.15
C GLU A 157 6.18 -9.48 11.99
N GLU A 158 6.40 -10.77 11.75
CA GLU A 158 5.64 -11.59 10.80
C GLU A 158 4.81 -12.64 11.56
N PRO A 159 3.68 -12.26 12.19
CA PRO A 159 2.85 -13.17 12.99
C PRO A 159 2.26 -14.33 12.16
N ARG A 160 2.08 -14.13 10.86
CA ARG A 160 1.70 -15.19 9.90
C ARG A 160 2.46 -14.95 8.61
N ARG A 161 2.72 -16.02 7.87
CA ARG A 161 3.39 -15.97 6.57
C ARG A 161 2.80 -14.86 5.70
N CYS A 162 3.64 -13.91 5.29
CA CYS A 162 3.29 -12.78 4.42
C CYS A 162 2.23 -11.81 4.97
N ARG A 163 2.05 -11.81 6.29
CA ARG A 163 1.27 -10.84 7.05
C ARG A 163 2.17 -10.23 8.11
N TYR A 164 2.54 -8.99 7.87
CA TYR A 164 3.46 -8.26 8.73
C TYR A 164 2.71 -7.28 9.63
N GLN A 165 3.28 -7.03 10.79
CA GLN A 165 2.88 -5.96 11.70
C GLN A 165 4.09 -5.08 11.97
N LEU A 166 3.91 -3.77 11.84
CA LEU A 166 4.95 -2.78 12.05
C LEU A 166 4.48 -1.80 13.11
N THR A 167 5.34 -1.49 14.08
CA THR A 167 5.07 -0.44 15.08
C THR A 167 5.88 0.79 14.73
N PHE A 168 5.21 1.92 14.61
CA PHE A 168 5.82 3.22 14.30
C PHE A 168 5.52 4.20 15.43
N ASP A 169 6.58 4.65 16.09
CA ASP A 169 6.49 5.64 17.14
C ASP A 169 6.51 7.04 16.52
N THR A 170 5.63 7.92 17.00
CA THR A 170 5.56 9.32 16.56
C THR A 170 4.94 10.21 17.63
N PRO A 171 5.45 11.45 17.84
CA PRO A 171 4.84 12.40 18.76
C PRO A 171 3.47 12.90 18.27
N LEU A 172 3.16 12.69 16.99
CA LEU A 172 1.95 13.22 16.35
C LEU A 172 0.66 12.53 16.84
N VAL A 173 0.77 11.33 17.41
CA VAL A 173 -0.39 10.54 17.91
C VAL A 173 -0.46 10.48 19.43
N CYS A 174 0.29 11.34 20.14
CA CYS A 174 0.32 11.36 21.60
C CYS A 174 -0.91 12.00 22.26
N HIS A 175 -1.63 12.87 21.55
CA HIS A 175 -2.88 13.42 22.06
C HIS A 175 -3.99 12.38 21.96
N SER A 176 -4.85 12.28 22.98
CA SER A 176 -5.96 11.30 23.03
C SER A 176 -6.84 11.36 21.78
N ASP A 177 -7.05 12.56 21.29
CA ASP A 177 -7.99 12.84 20.20
C ASP A 177 -7.35 12.82 18.81
N SER A 178 -6.04 12.58 18.71
CA SER A 178 -5.32 12.62 17.42
C SER A 178 -5.88 11.61 16.40
N MET A 179 -6.40 10.47 16.87
CA MET A 179 -6.84 9.38 15.99
C MET A 179 -8.37 9.27 15.86
N LEU A 180 -9.13 10.21 16.44
CA LEU A 180 -10.59 10.22 16.33
C LEU A 180 -11.03 10.58 14.91
N ILE A 181 -12.04 9.89 14.38
CA ILE A 181 -12.53 10.13 13.01
C ILE A 181 -13.42 11.38 12.94
N TYR A 182 -14.25 11.61 13.96
CA TYR A 182 -15.26 12.66 13.94
C TYR A 182 -14.70 14.06 13.59
N PRO A 183 -13.58 14.54 14.17
CA PRO A 183 -13.02 15.85 13.83
C PRO A 183 -12.36 15.93 12.44
N ILE A 184 -12.08 14.78 11.80
CA ILE A 184 -11.32 14.71 10.54
C ILE A 184 -12.26 14.80 9.33
N ILE A 185 -13.46 14.24 9.44
CA ILE A 185 -14.44 14.20 8.36
C ILE A 185 -15.14 15.56 8.16
N ASN A 186 -15.72 15.77 6.97
CA ASN A 186 -16.40 17.03 6.65
C ASN A 186 -17.71 17.20 7.45
N SER A 187 -18.21 18.44 7.53
CA SER A 187 -19.41 18.79 8.29
C SER A 187 -20.68 18.06 7.83
N THR A 188 -20.82 17.80 6.52
CA THR A 188 -21.96 17.02 5.98
C THR A 188 -21.96 15.58 6.49
N LEU A 189 -20.79 14.94 6.53
CA LEU A 189 -20.63 13.59 7.05
C LEU A 189 -20.73 13.57 8.58
N GLN A 190 -20.27 14.60 9.29
CA GLN A 190 -20.51 14.75 10.73
C GLN A 190 -22.00 14.80 11.04
N PHE A 191 -22.78 15.59 10.29
CA PHE A 191 -24.22 15.65 10.44
C PHE A 191 -24.87 14.28 10.18
N GLN A 192 -24.48 13.58 9.12
CA GLN A 192 -24.98 12.21 8.86
C GLN A 192 -24.64 11.26 10.00
N TRP A 193 -23.45 11.37 10.60
CA TRP A 193 -23.08 10.56 11.75
C TRP A 193 -23.93 10.91 12.97
N ASN A 194 -24.15 12.20 13.26
CA ASN A 194 -25.02 12.60 14.36
C ASN A 194 -26.42 11.98 14.24
N GLN A 195 -27.00 11.94 13.03
CA GLN A 195 -28.27 11.25 12.79
C GLN A 195 -28.19 9.75 13.07
N ILE A 196 -27.14 9.06 12.59
CA ILE A 196 -26.95 7.63 12.86
C ILE A 196 -26.79 7.35 14.36
N ALA A 197 -26.09 8.23 15.08
CA ALA A 197 -25.91 8.11 16.53
C ALA A 197 -27.23 8.35 17.29
N GLN A 198 -28.03 9.33 16.85
CA GLN A 198 -29.36 9.58 17.38
C GLN A 198 -30.29 8.38 17.13
N ASP A 199 -30.29 7.82 15.93
CA ASP A 199 -31.10 6.64 15.60
C ASP A 199 -30.75 5.43 16.48
N LEU A 200 -29.48 5.28 16.84
CA LEU A 200 -29.05 4.25 17.79
C LEU A 200 -29.55 4.54 19.20
N HIS A 201 -29.44 5.79 19.66
CA HIS A 201 -29.91 6.23 20.97
C HIS A 201 -31.42 6.02 21.14
N ASP A 202 -32.19 6.34 20.10
CA ASP A 202 -33.65 6.20 20.06
C ASP A 202 -34.11 4.75 19.80
N ASN A 203 -33.16 3.81 19.71
CA ASN A 203 -33.37 2.38 19.43
C ASN A 203 -34.06 2.09 18.08
N TYR A 204 -33.96 2.99 17.10
CA TYR A 204 -34.42 2.75 15.72
C TYR A 204 -33.49 1.79 14.97
N ILE A 205 -32.22 1.72 15.36
CA ILE A 205 -31.23 0.81 14.79
C ILE A 205 -30.51 -0.01 15.86
N THR A 206 -30.00 -1.19 15.47
CA THR A 206 -29.19 -2.04 16.35
C THR A 206 -27.70 -1.64 16.29
N GLN A 207 -26.90 -2.14 17.24
CA GLN A 207 -25.43 -1.95 17.20
C GLN A 207 -24.79 -2.47 15.91
N LYS A 208 -25.34 -3.56 15.33
CA LYS A 208 -24.91 -4.09 14.03
C LYS A 208 -25.24 -3.09 12.91
N GLY A 209 -26.43 -2.47 12.98
CA GLY A 209 -26.86 -1.40 12.08
C GLY A 209 -25.94 -0.19 12.14
N TYR A 210 -25.66 0.31 13.35
CA TYR A 210 -24.73 1.41 13.59
C TYR A 210 -23.36 1.16 12.93
N LYS A 211 -22.72 0.01 13.24
CA LYS A 211 -21.41 -0.35 12.67
C LYS A 211 -21.42 -0.39 11.14
N LYS A 212 -22.50 -0.89 10.53
CA LYS A 212 -22.64 -0.96 9.07
C LYS A 212 -22.77 0.44 8.46
N LEU A 213 -23.61 1.30 9.06
CA LEU A 213 -23.84 2.66 8.57
C LEU A 213 -22.60 3.54 8.74
N THR A 214 -21.94 3.49 9.90
CA THR A 214 -20.70 4.24 10.14
C THR A 214 -19.56 3.76 9.23
N HIS A 215 -19.44 2.46 8.98
CA HIS A 215 -18.48 1.94 8.00
C HIS A 215 -18.72 2.50 6.59
N MET A 216 -19.98 2.57 6.14
CA MET A 216 -20.32 3.20 4.85
C MET A 216 -19.99 4.70 4.84
N LEU A 217 -20.20 5.38 5.97
CA LEU A 217 -19.84 6.79 6.14
C LEU A 217 -18.32 7.00 6.06
N PHE A 218 -17.52 6.16 6.71
CA PHE A 218 -16.07 6.20 6.62
C PHE A 218 -15.55 5.87 5.23
N ALA A 219 -16.23 4.97 4.51
CA ALA A 219 -15.90 4.67 3.12
C ALA A 219 -16.18 5.89 2.21
N LYS A 220 -17.30 6.59 2.42
CA LYS A 220 -17.60 7.86 1.72
C LYS A 220 -16.57 8.96 2.05
N ALA A 221 -16.03 8.96 3.27
CA ALA A 221 -14.94 9.85 3.66
C ALA A 221 -13.58 9.46 3.04
N GLY A 222 -13.48 8.30 2.38
CA GLY A 222 -12.24 7.77 1.83
C GLY A 222 -11.27 7.23 2.87
N LEU A 223 -11.71 7.03 4.12
CA LEU A 223 -10.85 6.54 5.22
C LEU A 223 -10.66 5.03 5.17
N VAL A 224 -11.68 4.29 4.71
CA VAL A 224 -11.68 2.83 4.59
C VAL A 224 -12.09 2.43 3.17
N THR A 225 -11.56 1.33 2.64
CA THR A 225 -12.08 0.77 1.39
C THR A 225 -13.45 0.15 1.62
N GLY A 226 -14.39 0.33 0.70
CA GLY A 226 -15.77 -0.17 0.79
C GLY A 226 -15.96 -1.70 0.78
N LYS A 227 -14.90 -2.50 0.99
CA LYS A 227 -15.04 -3.94 1.24
C LYS A 227 -15.56 -4.11 2.67
N LEU A 228 -16.88 -4.19 2.78
CA LEU A 228 -17.56 -4.63 4.00
C LEU A 228 -16.83 -5.89 4.53
N LEU A 229 -16.46 -5.89 5.81
CA LEU A 229 -16.25 -7.14 6.57
C LEU A 229 -17.36 -8.08 6.14
N ASN A 230 -17.02 -9.26 5.58
CA ASN A 230 -17.95 -10.23 4.99
C ASN A 230 -19.27 -10.25 5.77
N ALA A 231 -20.18 -9.38 5.34
CA ALA A 231 -21.57 -9.45 5.72
C ALA A 231 -22.04 -10.55 4.81
N ASP A 232 -22.55 -11.63 5.40
CA ASP A 232 -23.33 -12.63 4.72
C ASP A 232 -24.15 -11.91 3.63
N LYS A 233 -24.12 -12.46 2.41
CA LYS A 233 -24.98 -12.01 1.31
C LYS A 233 -26.43 -12.30 1.70
N GLU A 234 -26.93 -11.60 2.70
CA GLU A 234 -28.35 -11.45 2.95
C GLU A 234 -28.81 -10.55 1.81
N LYS A 235 -29.43 -11.17 0.80
CA LYS A 235 -30.17 -10.47 -0.24
C LYS A 235 -31.04 -9.43 0.47
N ARG A 236 -30.69 -8.15 0.34
CA ARG A 236 -31.62 -7.07 0.68
C ARG A 236 -32.85 -7.32 -0.18
N PRO A 237 -34.05 -7.56 0.37
CA PRO A 237 -35.25 -7.63 -0.43
C PRO A 237 -35.37 -6.32 -1.19
N GLU A 238 -35.66 -6.43 -2.49
CA GLU A 238 -35.72 -5.31 -3.41
C GLU A 238 -36.60 -4.20 -2.81
N THR A 239 -36.03 -3.00 -2.70
CA THR A 239 -36.79 -1.80 -2.32
C THR A 239 -37.88 -1.56 -3.35
N PHE A 240 -39.10 -1.27 -2.89
CA PHE A 240 -40.24 -0.91 -3.75
C PHE A 240 -39.81 0.15 -4.77
N GLN A 241 -39.92 -0.18 -6.06
CA GLN A 241 -39.44 0.67 -7.14
C GLN A 241 -40.36 1.89 -7.38
N THR A 242 -41.58 1.85 -6.87
CA THR A 242 -42.59 2.91 -7.06
C THR A 242 -43.47 3.07 -5.80
N LEU A 243 -44.03 4.27 -5.62
CA LEU A 243 -44.95 4.56 -4.51
C LEU A 243 -46.20 3.66 -4.56
N ASP A 244 -46.67 3.33 -5.75
CA ASP A 244 -47.85 2.49 -5.95
C ASP A 244 -47.63 1.04 -5.47
N THR A 245 -46.44 0.49 -5.73
CA THR A 245 -46.09 -0.86 -5.25
C THR A 245 -45.93 -0.90 -3.73
N CYS A 246 -45.42 0.17 -3.13
CA CYS A 246 -45.34 0.31 -1.69
C CYS A 246 -46.73 0.39 -1.03
N ASN A 247 -47.63 1.22 -1.56
CA ASN A 247 -48.99 1.36 -1.04
C ASN A 247 -49.79 0.05 -1.16
N ALA A 248 -49.60 -0.70 -2.26
CA ALA A 248 -50.25 -1.97 -2.47
C ALA A 248 -49.81 -3.05 -1.45
N GLU A 249 -48.51 -3.16 -1.17
CA GLU A 249 -48.01 -4.10 -0.16
C GLU A 249 -48.37 -3.66 1.27
N TYR A 250 -48.40 -2.36 1.54
CA TYR A 250 -48.85 -1.81 2.81
C TYR A 250 -50.31 -2.20 3.12
N ALA A 251 -51.20 -2.10 2.15
CA ALA A 251 -52.60 -2.51 2.29
C ALA A 251 -52.74 -4.01 2.61
N LYS A 252 -52.01 -4.88 1.89
CA LYS A 252 -52.00 -6.33 2.15
C LYS A 252 -51.50 -6.67 3.55
N LEU A 253 -50.47 -5.95 4.02
CA LEU A 253 -49.90 -6.16 5.33
C LEU A 253 -50.88 -5.75 6.44
N TYR A 254 -51.62 -4.65 6.24
CA TYR A 254 -52.71 -4.23 7.12
C TYR A 254 -53.83 -5.26 7.21
N GLU A 255 -54.26 -5.84 6.09
CA GLU A 255 -55.27 -6.90 6.07
C GLU A 255 -54.78 -8.18 6.77
N THR A 256 -53.50 -8.53 6.60
CA THR A 256 -52.88 -9.69 7.25
C THR A 256 -52.76 -9.52 8.77
N LEU A 257 -52.49 -8.30 9.24
CA LEU A 257 -52.46 -8.00 10.68
C LEU A 257 -53.86 -8.03 11.28
N ASN A 258 -54.84 -7.47 10.58
CA ASN A 258 -56.23 -7.45 11.05
C ASN A 258 -56.85 -8.85 11.06
N SER A 259 -56.53 -9.70 10.08
CA SER A 259 -56.98 -11.11 10.06
C SER A 259 -56.33 -11.96 11.15
N LYS A 260 -55.07 -11.69 11.53
CA LYS A 260 -54.40 -12.36 12.66
C LYS A 260 -54.87 -11.88 14.03
N SER A 261 -55.51 -10.72 14.12
CA SER A 261 -56.07 -10.19 15.37
C SER A 261 -57.45 -10.77 15.74
N VAL A 262 -58.02 -11.62 14.88
CA VAL A 262 -59.34 -12.26 15.06
C VAL A 262 -59.21 -13.76 15.35
N GLN A 263 -58.02 -14.22 15.75
CA GLN A 263 -57.76 -15.63 16.12
C GLN A 263 -57.15 -15.74 17.51
#